data_AF-A0AA91VF58-F1
#
_entry.id   AF-A0AA91VF58-F1
#
_cell.length_a   1.000
_cell.length_b   1.000
_cell.length_c   1.000
_cell.angle_alpha   90.00
_cell.angle_beta   90.00
_cell.angle_gamma   90.00
#
_symmetry.space_group_name_H-M   'P 1'
#
loop_
_entity.id
_entity.type
_entity.pdbx_description
1 polymer ?
#
loop_
_entity_poly.entity_id
_entity_poly.type
_entity_poly.pdbx_seq_one_letter_code
_entity_poly.pdbx_strand_id
1 'polypeptide(L)'
;MKKVKFFMTIVLELVGIYLFSKLVGWSFIETFFLGSLSIFAVIWFIIMSISRNANMDHAVYKGLTGVETGEIKPFQINLNPYITGTLSLVVISLVTTIIYYLPYFM
;
A
#
# COMPACT_ATOMS: atom_id res chain seq x y z
N MET A 1 0.32 7.88 -20.08
CA MET A 1 0.14 8.41 -18.72
C MET A 1 0.15 7.33 -17.62
N LYS A 2 -0.69 6.27 -17.67
CA LYS A 2 -0.75 5.24 -16.61
C LYS A 2 0.60 4.54 -16.33
N LYS A 3 1.33 4.14 -17.38
CA LYS A 3 2.67 3.54 -17.26
C LYS A 3 3.68 4.48 -16.58
N VAL A 4 3.67 5.77 -16.94
CA VAL A 4 4.56 6.78 -16.34
C VAL A 4 4.30 6.91 -14.84
N LYS A 5 3.03 6.98 -14.43
CA LYS A 5 2.65 7.03 -13.01
C LYS A 5 3.14 5.81 -12.25
N PHE A 6 2.97 4.62 -12.83
CA PHE A 6 3.46 3.36 -12.26
C PHE A 6 4.98 3.38 -12.02
N PHE A 7 5.77 3.72 -13.05
CA PHE A 7 7.24 3.79 -12.91
C PHE A 7 7.66 4.87 -11.91
N MET A 8 7.00 6.03 -11.94
CA MET A 8 7.30 7.12 -11.02
C MET A 8 7.04 6.73 -9.56
N THR A 9 5.95 6.01 -9.28
CA THR A 9 5.67 5.47 -7.94
C THR A 9 6.80 4.57 -7.46
N ILE A 10 7.22 3.60 -8.28
CA ILE A 10 8.29 2.66 -7.91
C ILE A 10 9.59 3.41 -7.61
N VAL A 11 9.98 4.35 -8.47
CA VAL A 11 11.22 5.11 -8.28
C VAL A 11 11.17 5.96 -7.02
N LEU A 12 10.07 6.67 -6.77
CA LEU A 12 9.92 7.51 -5.58
C LEU A 12 9.94 6.70 -4.29
N GLU A 13 9.21 5.59 -4.24
CA GLU A 13 9.18 4.71 -3.07
C GLU A 13 10.56 4.08 -2.82
N LEU A 14 11.23 3.60 -3.86
CA LEU A 14 12.57 3.03 -3.73
C LEU A 14 13.58 4.05 -3.21
N VAL A 15 13.55 5.29 -3.71
CA VAL A 15 14.40 6.38 -3.22
C VAL A 15 14.08 6.70 -1.76
N GLY A 16 12.81 6.80 -1.39
CA GLY A 16 12.39 7.07 -0.02
C GLY A 16 12.87 5.98 0.96
N ILE A 17 12.70 4.71 0.59
CA ILE A 17 13.17 3.55 1.36
C ILE A 17 14.69 3.57 1.49
N TYR A 18 15.42 3.85 0.41
CA TYR A 18 16.88 3.91 0.42
C TYR A 18 17.38 5.01 1.36
N LEU A 19 16.81 6.22 1.26
CA LEU A 19 17.15 7.32 2.16
C LEU A 19 16.83 7.00 3.62
N PHE A 20 15.68 6.37 3.87
CA PHE A 20 15.31 5.92 5.22
C PHE A 20 16.31 4.91 5.77
N SER A 21 16.72 3.91 4.98
CA SER A 21 17.77 2.94 5.36
C SER A 21 19.06 3.63 5.78
N LYS A 22 19.50 4.65 5.01
CA LYS A 22 20.70 5.44 5.34
C LYS A 22 20.54 6.25 6.63
N LEU A 23 19.38 6.83 6.88
CA LEU A 23 19.12 7.64 8.07
C LEU A 23 19.07 6.80 9.35
N VAL A 24 18.48 5.62 9.30
CA VAL A 24 18.34 4.74 10.47
C VAL A 24 19.59 3.85 10.67
N GLY A 25 20.42 3.69 9.64
CA GLY A 25 21.57 2.79 9.67
C GLY A 25 21.21 1.31 9.56
N TRP A 26 20.01 1.01 9.05
CA TRP A 26 19.53 -0.35 8.83
C TRP A 26 20.04 -0.91 7.50
N SER A 27 20.13 -2.24 7.41
CA SER A 27 20.43 -2.91 6.14
C SER A 27 19.39 -2.51 5.10
N PHE A 28 19.87 -2.25 3.87
CA PHE A 28 18.96 -1.94 2.78
C PHE A 28 17.99 -3.09 2.52
N ILE A 29 18.42 -4.35 2.64
CA ILE A 29 17.57 -5.52 2.41
C ILE A 29 16.40 -5.60 3.40
N GLU A 30 16.68 -5.36 4.68
CA GLU A 30 15.66 -5.34 5.73
C GLU A 30 14.68 -4.19 5.52
N THR A 31 15.24 -3.01 5.25
CA THR A 31 14.46 -1.79 5.01
C THR A 31 13.64 -1.89 3.73
N PHE A 32 14.14 -2.56 2.70
CA PHE A 32 13.47 -2.67 1.41
C PHE A 32 12.16 -3.45 1.52
N PHE A 33 12.21 -4.62 2.17
CA PHE A 33 10.99 -5.39 2.41
C PHE A 33 10.04 -4.67 3.37
N LEU A 34 10.53 -4.30 4.56
CA LEU A 34 9.67 -3.69 5.59
C LEU A 34 9.11 -2.33 5.15
N GLY A 35 9.91 -1.51 4.47
CA GLY A 35 9.51 -0.21 3.95
C GLY A 35 8.44 -0.33 2.87
N SER A 36 8.65 -1.22 1.89
CA SER A 36 7.64 -1.46 0.84
C SER A 36 6.32 -1.97 1.42
N LEU A 37 6.38 -2.91 2.36
CA LEU A 37 5.21 -3.46 3.04
C LEU A 37 4.48 -2.39 3.86
N SER A 38 5.23 -1.53 4.56
CA SER A 38 4.66 -0.45 5.38
C SER A 38 3.96 0.60 4.52
N ILE A 39 4.56 1.02 3.40
CA ILE A 39 3.93 1.96 2.47
C ILE A 39 2.62 1.38 1.95
N PHE A 40 2.63 0.11 1.49
CA PHE A 40 1.42 -0.56 1.04
C PHE A 40 0.35 -0.63 2.15
N ALA A 41 0.73 -1.05 3.36
CA ALA A 41 -0.17 -1.18 4.49
C ALA A 41 -0.82 0.16 4.87
N VAL A 42 -0.06 1.26 4.89
CA VAL A 42 -0.59 2.59 5.19
C VAL A 42 -1.57 3.06 4.13
N ILE A 43 -1.22 2.92 2.85
CA ILE A 43 -2.12 3.29 1.75
C ILE A 43 -3.41 2.47 1.82
N TRP A 44 -3.28 1.16 2.02
CA TRP A 44 -4.42 0.25 2.12
C TRP A 44 -5.33 0.61 3.30
N PHE A 45 -4.75 0.89 4.46
CA PHE A 45 -5.48 1.27 5.67
C PHE A 45 -6.26 2.58 5.47
N ILE A 46 -5.65 3.58 4.82
CA ILE A 46 -6.33 4.85 4.52
C ILE A 46 -7.55 4.63 3.63
N ILE A 47 -7.39 3.89 2.53
CA ILE A 47 -8.50 3.65 1.58
C ILE A 47 -9.62 2.85 2.26
N MET A 48 -9.28 1.86 3.08
CA MET A 48 -10.28 1.12 3.86
C MET A 48 -11.01 2.04 4.84
N SER A 49 -10.30 2.90 5.56
CA SER A 49 -10.90 3.81 6.54
C SER A 49 -11.90 4.77 5.86
N ILE A 50 -11.55 5.31 4.69
CA ILE A 50 -12.45 6.15 3.88
C ILE A 50 -13.71 5.36 3.48
N SER A 51 -13.53 4.15 2.95
CA SER A 51 -14.66 3.29 2.55
C SER A 51 -15.56 2.94 3.74
N ARG A 52 -14.98 2.68 4.91
CA ARG A 52 -15.72 2.39 6.14
C ARG A 52 -16.53 3.60 6.58
N ASN A 53 -15.92 4.78 6.61
CA ASN A 53 -16.59 6.01 7.06
C ASN A 53 -17.76 6.35 6.12
N ALA A 54 -17.56 6.29 4.80
CA ALA A 54 -18.65 6.53 3.84
C ALA A 54 -19.83 5.56 4.03
N ASN A 55 -19.55 4.27 4.24
CA ASN A 55 -20.59 3.29 4.53
C ASN A 55 -21.32 3.56 5.85
N MET A 56 -20.58 3.97 6.89
CA MET A 56 -21.18 4.34 8.18
C MET A 56 -22.10 5.55 8.00
N ASP A 57 -21.67 6.58 7.28
CA ASP A 57 -22.47 7.78 7.03
C ASP A 57 -23.77 7.44 6.27
N HIS A 58 -23.69 6.62 5.22
CA HIS A 58 -24.87 6.16 4.49
C HIS A 58 -25.82 5.33 5.35
N ALA A 59 -25.29 4.43 6.19
CA ALA A 59 -26.10 3.59 7.07
C ALA A 59 -26.80 4.42 8.15
N VAL A 60 -26.08 5.34 8.79
CA VAL A 60 -26.63 6.21 9.84
C VAL A 60 -27.71 7.13 9.25
N TYR A 61 -27.45 7.75 8.09
CA TYR A 61 -28.41 8.65 7.48
C TYR A 61 -29.69 7.91 7.05
N LYS A 62 -29.55 6.73 6.44
CA LYS A 62 -30.70 5.87 6.10
C LYS A 62 -31.47 5.43 7.35
N GLY A 63 -30.77 5.06 8.42
CA GLY A 63 -31.38 4.64 9.67
C GLY A 63 -32.16 5.75 10.39
N LEU A 64 -31.66 6.99 10.36
CA LEU A 64 -32.27 8.12 11.07
C LEU A 64 -33.34 8.85 10.25
N THR A 65 -33.18 8.96 8.94
CA THR A 65 -34.05 9.78 8.08
C THR A 65 -34.93 8.94 7.15
N GLY A 66 -34.63 7.66 6.97
CA GLY A 66 -35.25 6.81 5.96
C GLY A 66 -34.80 7.11 4.52
N VAL A 67 -33.97 8.14 4.30
CA VAL A 67 -33.52 8.57 2.97
C VAL A 67 -32.19 7.91 2.62
N GLU A 68 -32.09 7.38 1.39
CA GLU A 68 -30.85 6.80 0.87
C GLU A 68 -29.94 7.89 0.31
N THR A 69 -28.72 8.02 0.86
CA THR A 69 -27.71 9.00 0.42
C THR A 69 -26.57 8.39 -0.39
N GLY A 70 -26.59 7.08 -0.58
CA GLY A 70 -25.59 6.32 -1.31
C GLY A 70 -25.68 4.82 -1.02
N GLU A 71 -24.96 4.03 -1.81
CA GLU A 71 -24.90 2.58 -1.67
C GLU A 71 -23.87 2.16 -0.62
N ILE A 72 -24.26 1.30 0.32
CA ILE A 72 -23.32 0.65 1.25
C ILE A 72 -22.62 -0.48 0.50
N LYS A 73 -21.31 -0.36 0.28
CA LYS A 73 -20.54 -1.31 -0.54
C LYS A 73 -19.43 -1.99 0.26
N PRO A 74 -19.19 -3.30 0.07
CA PRO A 74 -17.99 -3.94 0.59
C PRO A 74 -16.73 -3.21 0.10
N PHE A 75 -15.70 -3.17 0.94
CA PHE A 75 -14.42 -2.60 0.56
C PHE A 75 -13.81 -3.37 -0.62
N GLN A 76 -13.46 -2.65 -1.69
CA GLN A 76 -12.77 -3.19 -2.84
C GLN A 76 -11.55 -2.33 -3.16
N ILE A 77 -10.38 -2.97 -3.30
CA ILE A 77 -9.17 -2.29 -3.74
C ILE A 77 -9.28 -2.04 -5.24
N ASN A 78 -9.25 -0.77 -5.65
CA ASN A 78 -9.12 -0.41 -7.05
C ASN A 78 -7.63 -0.37 -7.43
N LEU A 79 -7.22 -1.28 -8.33
CA LEU A 79 -5.85 -1.37 -8.85
C LEU A 79 -5.57 -0.22 -9.83
N ASN A 80 -5.28 0.94 -9.27
CA ASN A 80 -4.74 2.07 -10.01
C ASN A 80 -3.20 1.95 -10.15
N PRO A 81 -2.56 2.72 -11.04
CA PRO A 81 -1.12 2.64 -11.26
C PRO A 81 -0.25 2.83 -10.02
N TYR A 82 -0.72 3.57 -9.00
CA TYR A 82 0.01 3.78 -7.74
C TYR A 82 -0.05 2.51 -6.90
N ILE A 83 -1.24 1.96 -6.64
CA ILE A 83 -1.43 0.71 -5.90
C ILE A 83 -0.68 -0.45 -6.57
N THR A 84 -0.77 -0.55 -7.90
CA THR A 84 -0.05 -1.57 -8.66
C THR A 84 1.46 -1.38 -8.54
N GLY A 85 1.96 -0.14 -8.54
CA GLY A 85 3.38 0.19 -8.34
C GLY A 85 3.88 -0.27 -6.98
N THR A 86 3.20 0.16 -5.90
CA THR A 86 3.56 -0.22 -4.53
C THR A 86 3.49 -1.73 -4.32
N LEU A 87 2.43 -2.39 -4.81
CA LEU A 87 2.29 -3.84 -4.71
C LEU A 87 3.40 -4.58 -5.47
N SER A 88 3.80 -4.09 -6.65
CA SER A 88 4.93 -4.66 -7.39
C SER A 88 6.22 -4.56 -6.58
N LEU A 89 6.43 -3.43 -5.91
CA LEU A 89 7.62 -3.20 -5.08
C LEU A 89 7.66 -4.13 -3.86
N VAL A 90 6.50 -4.40 -3.23
CA VAL A 90 6.36 -5.42 -2.16
C VAL A 90 6.73 -6.81 -2.65
N VAL A 91 6.26 -7.20 -3.84
CA VAL A 91 6.57 -8.54 -4.39
C VAL A 91 8.05 -8.66 -4.73
N ILE A 92 8.62 -7.65 -5.39
CA ILE A 92 10.05 -7.63 -5.77
C ILE A 92 10.93 -7.63 -4.51
N SER A 93 10.57 -6.86 -3.49
CA SER A 93 11.33 -6.81 -2.24
C SER A 93 11.28 -8.13 -1.50
N LEU A 94 10.12 -8.78 -1.40
CA LEU A 94 9.98 -10.10 -0.80
C LEU A 94 10.86 -11.15 -1.49
N VAL A 95 10.78 -11.23 -2.82
CA VAL A 95 11.60 -12.18 -3.60
C VAL A 95 13.09 -11.91 -3.40
N THR A 96 13.49 -10.64 -3.42
CA THR A 96 14.88 -10.23 -3.20
C THR A 96 15.37 -10.63 -1.81
N THR A 97 14.56 -10.39 -0.77
CA THR A 97 14.87 -10.77 0.61
C THR A 97 14.98 -12.28 0.77
N ILE A 98 14.08 -13.06 0.16
CA ILE A 98 14.16 -14.53 0.19
C ILE A 98 15.48 -15.01 -0.44
N ILE A 99 15.82 -14.52 -1.64
CA ILE A 99 17.06 -14.90 -2.33
C ILE A 99 18.28 -14.53 -1.49
N TYR A 100 18.29 -13.34 -0.89
CA TYR A 100 19.39 -12.86 -0.06
C TYR A 100 19.62 -13.73 1.18
N TYR A 101 18.54 -14.15 1.85
CA TYR A 101 18.65 -14.95 3.07
C TYR A 101 18.68 -16.47 2.84
N LEU A 102 18.38 -16.95 1.63
CA LEU A 102 18.38 -18.38 1.29
C LEU A 102 19.69 -19.11 1.67
N PRO A 103 20.89 -18.55 1.43
CA PRO A 103 22.15 -19.22 1.78
C PRO A 103 22.35 -19.45 3.29
N TYR A 104 21.63 -18.73 4.16
CA TYR A 104 21.73 -18.93 5.61
C TYR A 104 20.92 -20.14 6.11
N PHE A 105 20.11 -20.76 5.24
CA PHE A 105 19.29 -21.93 5.55
C PHE A 105 19.81 -23.23 4.91
N MET A 106 20.89 -23.14 4.12
CA MET A 106 21.59 -24.29 3.52
C MET A 106 22.88 -24.56 4.30
#